data_AF-A0A4Q1B4K3-F1
#
_entry.id   AF-A0A4Q1B4K3-F1
#
_cell.length_a   1.000
_cell.length_b   1.000
_cell.length_c   1.000
_cell.angle_alpha   90.00
_cell.angle_beta   90.00
_cell.angle_gamma   90.00
#
_symmetry.space_group_name_H-M   'P 1'
#
loop_
_entity.id
_entity.type
_entity.pdbx_description
1 polymer ?
#
loop_
_entity_poly.entity_id
_entity_poly.type
_entity_poly.pdbx_seq_one_letter_code
_entity_poly.pdbx_strand_id
1 'polypeptide(L)'
;MNNNTSVVESKGFLYYFDRVTSNNGKDWFLALTWIFVFEIISSIIEYEYLSVARTYIVDIPEGVLKEFIIAIFVSFFVWHFVFSIVNMRRNQFYFLILYGLLGLYFYITKDVTFNLLFHNIINPFELQFNGFGPYTLVQLFIKLIILYLIFKMLQGIKNRKERV
;
A
#
# COMPACT_ATOMS: atom_id res chain seq x y z
N MET A 1 -6.27 33.87 -41.49
CA MET A 1 -6.42 33.66 -40.04
C MET A 1 -6.23 32.18 -39.76
N ASN A 2 -5.15 31.83 -39.06
CA ASN A 2 -4.78 30.44 -38.81
C ASN A 2 -5.45 29.99 -37.50
N ASN A 3 -6.55 29.23 -37.61
CA ASN A 3 -7.28 28.72 -36.45
C ASN A 3 -6.56 27.49 -35.90
N ASN A 4 -5.53 27.71 -35.09
CA ASN A 4 -4.97 26.66 -34.24
C ASN A 4 -5.93 26.39 -33.08
N THR A 5 -6.97 25.61 -33.32
CA THR A 5 -7.71 24.96 -32.23
C THR A 5 -6.81 23.87 -31.66
N SER A 6 -6.10 24.18 -30.58
CA SER A 6 -5.47 23.17 -29.75
C SER A 6 -6.55 22.27 -29.18
N VAL A 7 -6.74 21.11 -29.80
CA VAL A 7 -7.57 20.04 -29.23
C VAL A 7 -6.88 19.62 -27.94
N VAL A 8 -7.40 20.07 -26.81
CA VAL A 8 -6.96 19.61 -25.49
C VAL A 8 -7.45 18.18 -25.37
N GLU A 9 -6.57 17.22 -25.69
CA GLU A 9 -6.81 15.81 -25.46
C GLU A 9 -7.13 15.61 -23.98
N SER A 10 -8.39 15.29 -23.68
CA SER A 10 -8.83 14.94 -22.33
C SER A 10 -8.05 13.72 -21.87
N LYS A 11 -7.17 13.91 -20.88
CA LYS A 11 -6.35 12.83 -20.34
C LYS A 11 -7.27 11.83 -19.62
N GLY A 12 -7.19 10.56 -20.00
CA GLY A 12 -8.05 9.50 -19.44
C GLY A 12 -7.75 9.18 -17.98
N PHE A 13 -8.65 8.42 -17.32
CA PHE A 13 -8.50 7.98 -15.92
C PHE A 13 -7.14 7.30 -15.64
N LEU A 14 -6.71 6.41 -16.55
CA LEU A 14 -5.42 5.72 -16.45
C LEU A 14 -4.23 6.68 -16.36
N TYR A 15 -4.28 7.81 -17.08
CA TYR A 15 -3.21 8.81 -17.02
C TYR A 15 -3.12 9.46 -15.64
N TYR A 16 -4.27 9.80 -15.03
CA TYR A 16 -4.29 10.37 -13.68
C TYR A 16 -3.87 9.34 -12.64
N PHE A 17 -4.36 8.10 -12.77
CA PHE A 17 -3.95 6.99 -11.92
C PHE A 17 -2.43 6.80 -11.96
N ASP A 18 -1.86 6.62 -13.16
CA ASP A 18 -0.43 6.45 -13.36
C ASP A 18 0.40 7.62 -12.84
N ARG A 19 -0.10 8.85 -13.00
CA ARG A 19 0.54 10.05 -12.49
C ARG A 19 0.61 10.06 -10.95
N VAL A 20 -0.44 9.59 -10.27
CA VAL A 20 -0.51 9.52 -8.81
C VAL A 20 0.28 8.33 -8.27
N THR A 21 0.25 7.20 -8.96
CA THR A 21 0.77 5.94 -8.43
C THR A 21 2.20 5.62 -8.82
N SER A 22 2.68 6.09 -9.97
CA SER A 22 4.02 5.76 -10.49
C SER A 22 4.71 6.92 -11.20
N ASN A 23 4.11 8.12 -11.15
CA ASN A 23 4.50 9.28 -11.95
C ASN A 23 4.66 8.93 -13.44
N ASN A 24 3.69 8.19 -13.99
CA ASN A 24 3.70 7.61 -15.34
C ASN A 24 4.86 6.63 -15.59
N GLY A 25 5.11 5.72 -14.65
CA GLY A 25 6.16 4.70 -14.77
C GLY A 25 7.59 5.28 -14.72
N LYS A 26 7.77 6.45 -14.10
CA LYS A 26 9.09 7.09 -13.90
C LYS A 26 9.60 6.93 -12.48
N ASP A 27 8.69 6.83 -11.51
CA ASP A 27 9.02 6.74 -10.09
C ASP A 27 8.66 5.36 -9.55
N TRP A 28 9.67 4.50 -9.44
CA TRP A 28 9.51 3.14 -8.94
C TRP A 28 9.21 3.11 -7.44
N PHE A 29 9.72 4.08 -6.67
CA PHE A 29 9.52 4.14 -5.22
C PHE A 29 8.08 4.56 -4.89
N LEU A 30 7.52 5.47 -5.68
CA LEU A 30 6.11 5.83 -5.60
C LEU A 30 5.20 4.62 -5.90
N ALA A 31 5.51 3.84 -6.95
CA ALA A 31 4.77 2.63 -7.28
C ALA A 31 4.82 1.59 -6.14
N LEU A 32 6.01 1.38 -5.57
CA LEU A 32 6.20 0.51 -4.41
C LEU A 32 5.38 0.97 -3.21
N THR A 33 5.34 2.28 -2.94
CA THR A 33 4.55 2.84 -1.84
C THR A 33 3.06 2.52 -2.01
N TRP A 34 2.52 2.68 -3.21
CA TRP A 34 1.12 2.35 -3.50
C TRP A 34 0.83 0.85 -3.44
N ILE A 35 1.78 -0.01 -3.85
CA ILE A 35 1.68 -1.46 -3.65
C ILE A 35 1.47 -1.76 -2.17
N PHE A 36 2.31 -1.21 -1.29
CA PHE A 36 2.16 -1.41 0.16
C PHE A 36 0.81 -0.90 0.69
N VAL A 37 0.34 0.26 0.22
CA VAL A 37 -0.96 0.81 0.63
C VAL A 37 -2.11 -0.13 0.26
N PHE A 38 -2.15 -0.60 -0.99
CA PHE A 38 -3.19 -1.52 -1.44
C PHE A 38 -3.11 -2.87 -0.73
N GLU A 39 -1.91 -3.33 -0.43
CA GLU A 39 -1.69 -4.57 0.30
C GLU A 39 -2.20 -4.51 1.74
N ILE A 40 -1.90 -3.42 2.46
CA ILE A 40 -2.43 -3.19 3.82
C ILE A 40 -3.96 -3.20 3.81
N ILE A 41 -4.57 -2.52 2.83
CA ILE A 41 -6.04 -2.52 2.69
C ILE A 41 -6.55 -3.94 2.40
N SER A 42 -5.88 -4.68 1.52
CA SER A 42 -6.22 -6.07 1.19
C SER A 42 -6.18 -6.96 2.41
N SER A 43 -5.10 -6.91 3.21
CA SER A 43 -4.95 -7.71 4.43
C SER A 43 -5.98 -7.38 5.50
N ILE A 44 -6.37 -6.09 5.65
CA ILE A 44 -7.45 -5.70 6.57
C ILE A 44 -8.78 -6.31 6.13
N ILE A 45 -9.12 -6.23 4.84
CA ILE A 45 -10.34 -6.83 4.30
C ILE A 45 -10.31 -8.35 4.50
N GLU A 46 -9.18 -8.99 4.22
CA GLU A 46 -9.04 -10.43 4.36
C GLU A 46 -9.21 -10.88 5.81
N TYR A 47 -8.65 -10.15 6.78
CA TYR A 47 -8.85 -10.41 8.20
C TYR A 47 -10.33 -10.37 8.62
N GLU A 48 -11.08 -9.40 8.11
CA GLU A 48 -12.50 -9.22 8.45
C GLU A 48 -13.38 -10.33 7.85
N TYR A 49 -13.12 -10.72 6.60
CA TYR A 49 -14.01 -11.58 5.82
C TYR A 49 -13.56 -13.05 5.71
N LEU A 50 -12.28 -13.38 5.89
CA LEU A 50 -11.78 -14.75 5.91
C LEU A 50 -11.47 -15.20 7.33
N SER A 51 -12.07 -16.32 7.74
CA SER A 51 -11.69 -16.99 9.00
C SER A 51 -10.26 -17.54 8.95
N VAL A 52 -9.80 -18.00 7.78
CA VAL A 52 -8.43 -18.52 7.59
C VAL A 52 -7.40 -17.42 7.79
N ALA A 53 -7.70 -16.17 7.40
CA ALA A 53 -6.81 -15.03 7.61
C ALA A 53 -6.44 -14.83 9.10
N ARG A 54 -7.38 -15.12 10.00
CA ARG A 54 -7.15 -15.03 11.45
C ARG A 54 -6.17 -16.07 11.98
N THR A 55 -5.99 -17.18 11.26
CA THR A 55 -5.05 -18.24 11.64
C THR A 55 -3.60 -17.89 11.37
N TYR A 56 -3.34 -16.92 10.48
CA TYR A 56 -2.00 -16.41 10.20
C TYR A 56 -1.52 -15.39 11.24
N ILE A 57 -2.39 -14.97 12.15
CA ILE A 57 -2.03 -14.02 13.19
C ILE A 57 -1.40 -14.79 14.34
N VAL A 58 -0.15 -14.41 14.63
CA VAL A 58 0.51 -14.88 15.82
C VAL A 58 0.18 -13.92 16.95
N ASP A 59 -0.71 -14.37 17.84
CA ASP A 59 -1.02 -13.62 19.05
C ASP A 59 0.21 -13.54 19.94
N ILE A 60 0.77 -12.34 20.04
CA ILE A 60 1.74 -12.04 21.09
C ILE A 60 0.94 -11.86 22.39
N PRO A 61 1.19 -12.68 23.43
CA PRO A 61 0.47 -12.58 24.70
C PRO A 61 0.61 -11.18 25.28
N GLU A 62 -0.45 -10.72 25.95
CA GLU A 62 -0.45 -9.42 26.61
C GLU A 62 0.62 -9.41 27.70
N GLY A 63 1.54 -8.43 27.62
CA GLY A 63 2.69 -8.33 28.50
C GLY A 63 3.65 -7.23 28.07
N VAL A 64 4.69 -7.03 28.88
CA VAL A 64 5.66 -5.92 28.76
C VAL A 64 6.30 -5.86 27.37
N LEU A 65 6.58 -7.01 26.75
CA LEU A 65 7.16 -7.06 25.41
C LEU A 65 6.23 -6.45 24.35
N LYS A 66 4.93 -6.78 24.38
CA LYS A 66 3.94 -6.25 23.44
C LYS A 66 3.80 -4.75 23.60
N GLU A 67 3.69 -4.27 24.83
CA GLU A 67 3.63 -2.84 25.14
C GLU A 67 4.89 -2.09 24.69
N PHE A 68 6.07 -2.69 24.88
CA PHE A 68 7.34 -2.10 24.45
C PHE A 68 7.44 -1.98 22.93
N ILE A 69 7.03 -3.01 22.17
CA ILE A 69 7.00 -2.95 20.70
C ILE A 69 6.06 -1.86 20.23
N ILE A 70 4.85 -1.78 20.80
CA ILE A 70 3.87 -0.73 20.47
C ILE A 70 4.43 0.65 20.82
N ALA A 71 5.07 0.81 21.97
CA ALA A 71 5.65 2.07 22.42
C ALA A 71 6.77 2.56 21.48
N ILE A 72 7.65 1.65 21.01
CA ILE A 72 8.65 1.98 19.98
C ILE A 72 7.96 2.45 18.70
N PHE A 73 6.95 1.71 18.24
CA PHE A 73 6.23 2.02 17.01
C PHE A 73 5.55 3.39 17.07
N VAL A 74 4.85 3.69 18.17
CA VAL A 74 4.20 4.97 18.42
C VAL A 74 5.22 6.10 18.54
N SER A 75 6.35 5.86 19.23
CA SER A 75 7.41 6.87 19.35
C SER A 75 8.03 7.22 17.99
N PHE A 76 8.32 6.21 17.17
CA PHE A 76 8.77 6.43 15.79
C PHE A 76 7.72 7.15 14.94
N PHE A 77 6.44 6.79 15.08
CA PHE A 77 5.34 7.46 14.40
C PHE A 77 5.30 8.95 14.73
N VAL A 78 5.30 9.31 16.02
CA VAL A 78 5.25 10.71 16.48
C VAL A 78 6.48 11.47 15.99
N TRP A 79 7.66 10.87 16.06
CA TRP A 79 8.89 11.50 15.58
C TRP A 79 8.82 11.82 14.08
N HIS A 80 8.41 10.83 13.26
CA HIS A 80 8.24 11.02 11.83
C HIS A 80 7.12 12.00 11.50
N PHE A 81 6.05 12.03 12.30
CA PHE A 81 4.96 12.99 12.16
C PHE A 81 5.46 14.42 12.34
N VAL A 82 6.12 14.71 13.47
CA VAL A 82 6.67 16.03 13.76
C VAL A 82 7.70 16.44 12.70
N PHE A 83 8.60 15.53 12.33
CA PHE A 83 9.59 15.81 11.30
C PHE A 83 8.95 16.13 9.95
N SER A 84 7.89 15.42 9.56
CA SER A 84 7.16 15.66 8.32
C SER A 84 6.46 17.01 8.30
N ILE A 85 5.83 17.40 9.41
CA ILE A 85 5.16 18.70 9.55
C ILE A 85 6.18 19.84 9.48
N VAL A 86 7.28 19.75 10.22
CA VAL A 86 8.31 20.81 10.28
C VAL A 86 8.98 21.04 8.93
N ASN A 87 9.31 19.95 8.24
CA ASN A 87 10.11 20.00 7.02
C ASN A 87 9.25 20.13 5.75
N MET A 88 7.92 19.98 5.87
CA MET A 88 6.90 20.28 4.86
C MET A 88 7.18 19.72 3.44
N ARG A 89 7.96 18.63 3.35
CA ARG A 89 8.29 17.99 2.08
C ARG A 89 7.17 17.04 1.67
N ARG A 90 6.69 17.15 0.44
CA ARG A 90 5.61 16.32 -0.11
C ARG A 90 5.83 14.81 0.08
N ASN A 91 7.07 14.35 -0.05
CA ASN A 91 7.41 12.93 0.11
C ASN A 91 7.23 12.44 1.56
N GLN A 92 7.37 13.32 2.55
CA GLN A 92 7.24 12.96 3.96
C GLN A 92 5.78 12.73 4.37
N PHE A 93 4.84 13.42 3.73
CA PHE A 93 3.41 13.14 3.90
C PHE A 93 3.03 11.73 3.42
N TYR A 94 3.64 11.20 2.36
CA TYR A 94 3.37 9.81 1.94
C TYR A 94 3.81 8.80 2.99
N PHE A 95 4.97 9.02 3.62
CA PHE A 95 5.42 8.18 4.74
C PHE A 95 4.46 8.25 5.92
N LEU A 96 3.94 9.44 6.23
CA LEU A 96 3.01 9.66 7.33
C LEU A 96 1.68 8.93 7.11
N ILE A 97 1.15 8.96 5.89
CA ILE A 97 -0.05 8.19 5.49
C ILE A 97 0.22 6.69 5.61
N LEU A 98 1.37 6.21 5.10
CA LEU A 98 1.76 4.79 5.20
C LEU A 98 1.84 4.33 6.65
N TYR A 99 2.48 5.12 7.51
CA TYR A 99 2.58 4.87 8.94
C TYR A 99 1.21 4.87 9.63
N GLY A 100 0.31 5.78 9.24
CA GLY A 100 -1.06 5.80 9.74
C GLY A 100 -1.85 4.54 9.35
N LEU A 101 -1.73 4.10 8.09
CA LEU A 101 -2.33 2.86 7.60
C LEU A 101 -1.77 1.63 8.32
N LEU A 102 -0.47 1.62 8.60
CA LEU A 102 0.20 0.56 9.35
C LEU A 102 -0.29 0.49 10.80
N GLY A 103 -0.49 1.66 11.43
CA GLY A 103 -1.11 1.75 12.76
C GLY A 103 -2.56 1.25 12.76
N LEU A 104 -3.33 1.60 11.74
CA LEU A 104 -4.70 1.12 11.58
C LEU A 104 -4.73 -0.41 11.38
N TYR A 105 -3.81 -0.94 10.58
CA TYR A 105 -3.63 -2.39 10.41
C TYR A 105 -3.43 -3.08 11.76
N PHE A 106 -2.45 -2.63 12.56
CA PHE A 106 -2.19 -3.21 13.86
C PHE A 106 -3.38 -3.11 14.82
N TYR A 107 -4.11 -2.00 14.79
CA TYR A 107 -5.29 -1.82 15.63
C TYR A 107 -6.40 -2.82 15.29
N ILE A 108 -6.65 -3.06 14.00
CA ILE A 108 -7.73 -3.93 13.52
C ILE A 108 -7.32 -5.40 13.63
N THR A 109 -6.19 -5.78 13.04
CA THR A 109 -5.79 -7.19 12.91
C THR A 109 -5.12 -7.72 14.18
N LYS A 110 -4.62 -6.84 15.06
CA LYS A 110 -3.76 -7.18 16.20
C LYS A 110 -2.47 -7.93 15.82
N ASP A 111 -2.16 -8.02 14.52
CA ASP A 111 -0.98 -8.72 14.01
C ASP A 111 0.27 -7.84 14.09
N VAL A 112 0.87 -7.82 15.28
CA VAL A 112 2.13 -7.09 15.52
C VAL A 112 3.32 -7.76 14.79
N THR A 113 3.17 -9.02 14.37
CA THR A 113 4.22 -9.80 13.68
C THR A 113 4.24 -9.63 12.17
N PHE A 114 3.24 -8.96 11.60
CA PHE A 114 3.04 -8.83 10.15
C PHE A 114 2.89 -10.16 9.39
N ASN A 115 2.58 -11.26 10.08
CA ASN A 115 2.53 -12.56 9.44
C ASN A 115 1.42 -12.64 8.37
N LEU A 116 0.26 -12.02 8.62
CA LEU A 116 -0.82 -11.95 7.62
C LEU A 116 -0.42 -11.06 6.43
N LEU A 117 0.17 -9.89 6.71
CA LEU A 117 0.67 -8.99 5.68
C LEU A 117 1.74 -9.65 4.79
N PHE A 118 2.72 -10.33 5.40
CA PHE A 118 3.77 -11.02 4.65
C PHE A 118 3.24 -12.23 3.88
N HIS A 119 2.30 -12.98 4.44
CA HIS A 119 1.67 -14.08 3.72
C HIS A 119 1.02 -13.59 2.42
N ASN A 120 0.29 -12.48 2.49
CA ASN A 120 -0.38 -11.91 1.31
C ASN A 120 0.62 -11.32 0.29
N ILE A 121 1.69 -10.67 0.76
CA ILE A 121 2.77 -10.13 -0.10
C ILE A 121 3.52 -11.26 -0.82
N ILE A 122 3.88 -12.32 -0.09
CA ILE A 122 4.68 -13.43 -0.61
C ILE A 122 3.85 -14.29 -1.56
N ASN A 123 2.54 -14.43 -1.29
CA ASN A 123 1.64 -15.23 -2.10
C ASN A 123 0.53 -14.39 -2.76
N PRO A 124 0.89 -13.48 -3.69
CA PRO A 124 -0.07 -12.56 -4.30
C PRO A 124 -1.15 -13.28 -5.12
N PHE A 125 -0.89 -14.52 -5.57
CA PHE A 125 -1.81 -15.34 -6.35
C PHE A 125 -2.62 -16.33 -5.52
N GLU A 126 -2.35 -16.47 -4.22
CA GLU A 126 -3.17 -17.31 -3.35
C GLU A 126 -4.51 -16.60 -3.12
N LEU A 127 -5.57 -17.15 -3.69
CA LEU A 127 -6.94 -16.68 -3.48
C LEU A 127 -7.65 -17.73 -2.64
N GLN A 128 -7.69 -17.48 -1.33
CA GLN A 128 -8.49 -18.28 -0.45
C GLN A 128 -9.94 -17.77 -0.52
N PHE A 129 -10.87 -18.67 -0.81
CA PHE A 129 -12.28 -18.35 -0.93
C PHE A 129 -13.03 -19.04 0.20
N ASN A 130 -13.66 -18.26 1.08
CA ASN A 130 -14.60 -18.78 2.06
C ASN A 130 -16.04 -18.66 1.55
N GLY A 131 -16.21 -18.75 0.22
CA GLY A 131 -17.42 -18.42 -0.53
C GLY A 131 -17.20 -17.33 -1.58
N PHE A 132 -17.97 -17.35 -2.67
CA PHE A 132 -17.91 -16.32 -3.72
C PHE A 132 -18.86 -15.18 -3.35
N GLY A 133 -18.32 -14.07 -2.86
CA GLY A 133 -19.10 -12.91 -2.41
C GLY A 133 -18.58 -11.58 -2.95
N PRO A 134 -19.25 -10.46 -2.61
CA PRO A 134 -18.80 -9.11 -3.00
C PRO A 134 -17.35 -8.82 -2.56
N TYR A 135 -16.94 -9.33 -1.40
CA TYR A 135 -15.57 -9.18 -0.90
C TYR A 135 -14.54 -9.81 -1.86
N THR A 136 -14.87 -10.95 -2.47
CA THR A 136 -14.00 -11.68 -3.40
C THR A 136 -13.68 -10.85 -4.64
N LEU A 137 -14.70 -10.15 -5.16
CA LEU A 137 -14.53 -9.25 -6.32
C LEU A 137 -13.64 -8.05 -5.97
N VAL A 138 -13.84 -7.47 -4.78
CA VAL A 138 -13.00 -6.36 -4.30
C VAL A 138 -11.55 -6.82 -4.12
N GLN A 139 -11.33 -7.99 -3.53
CA GLN A 139 -9.99 -8.54 -3.30
C GLN A 139 -9.28 -8.86 -4.63
N LEU A 140 -9.99 -9.44 -5.61
CA LEU A 140 -9.45 -9.69 -6.94
C LEU A 140 -9.10 -8.38 -7.67
N PHE A 141 -9.96 -7.36 -7.56
CA PHE A 141 -9.70 -6.05 -8.14
C PHE A 141 -8.45 -5.38 -7.54
N ILE A 142 -8.30 -5.42 -6.22
CA ILE A 142 -7.11 -4.90 -5.53
C ILE A 142 -5.85 -5.64 -6.00
N LYS A 143 -5.89 -6.98 -6.08
CA LYS A 143 -4.76 -7.78 -6.57
C LYS A 143 -4.37 -7.46 -8.01
N LEU A 144 -5.34 -7.22 -8.90
CA LEU A 144 -5.07 -6.77 -10.27
C LEU A 144 -4.40 -5.39 -10.30
N ILE A 145 -4.82 -4.46 -9.44
CA ILE A 145 -4.16 -3.16 -9.30
C ILE A 145 -2.72 -3.33 -8.84
N ILE A 146 -2.48 -4.16 -7.83
CA ILE A 146 -1.13 -4.42 -7.31
C ILE A 146 -0.24 -5.00 -8.41
N LEU A 147 -0.73 -6.01 -9.15
CA LEU A 147 0.00 -6.61 -10.27
C LEU A 147 0.36 -5.56 -11.35
N TYR A 148 -0.59 -4.68 -11.68
CA TYR A 148 -0.35 -3.58 -12.60
C TYR A 148 0.71 -2.60 -12.09
N LEU A 149 0.68 -2.28 -10.81
CA LEU A 149 1.68 -1.41 -10.18
C LEU A 149 3.06 -2.04 -10.13
N ILE A 150 3.15 -3.36 -9.94
CA ILE A 150 4.43 -4.10 -10.03
C ILE A 150 5.02 -3.92 -11.44
N PHE A 151 4.20 -4.04 -12.49
CA PHE A 151 4.66 -3.79 -13.86
C PHE A 151 5.18 -2.35 -14.04
N LYS A 152 4.47 -1.35 -13.53
CA LYS A 152 4.91 0.06 -13.57
C LYS A 152 6.16 0.32 -12.74
N MET A 153 6.34 -0.36 -11.62
CA MET A 153 7.54 -0.30 -10.79
C MET A 153 8.75 -0.83 -11.57
N LEU A 154 8.63 -1.99 -12.21
CA LEU A 154 9.68 -2.56 -13.05
C LEU A 154 10.04 -1.64 -14.23
N GLN A 155 9.02 -1.03 -14.86
CA GLN A 155 9.22 -0.02 -15.90
C GLN A 155 10.02 1.18 -15.37
N GLY A 156 9.69 1.69 -14.18
CA GLY A 156 10.41 2.78 -13.53
C GLY A 156 11.86 2.44 -13.22
N ILE A 157 12.14 1.23 -12.77
CA ILE A 157 13.51 0.74 -12.51
C ILE A 157 14.31 0.68 -13.80
N LYS A 158 13.73 0.12 -14.87
CA LYS A 158 14.38 0.05 -16.19
C LYS A 158 14.71 1.45 -16.73
N ASN A 159 13.73 2.35 -16.70
CA ASN A 159 13.89 3.73 -17.17
C ASN A 159 14.94 4.52 -16.37
N ARG A 160 15.20 4.15 -15.11
CA ARG A 160 16.26 4.75 -14.30
C ARG A 160 17.64 4.24 -14.71
N LYS A 161 17.76 2.93 -14.98
CA LYS A 161 19.02 2.31 -15.41
C LYS A 161 19.50 2.86 -16.77
N GLU A 162 18.58 3.24 -17.65
CA GLU A 162 18.90 3.84 -18.96
C GLU A 162 19.31 5.33 -18.89
N ARG A 163 19.13 5.99 -17.74
CA ARG A 163 19.47 7.42 -17.53
C ARG A 163 20.74 7.64 -16.70
N VAL A 164 21.31 6.58 -16.14
CA VAL A 164 22.55 6.58 -15.36
C VAL A 164 23.64 6.01 -16.24
#